data_AF-A0AAD6NWY2-F1
#
_entry.id   AF-A0AAD6NWY2-F1
#
_cell.length_a   1.000
_cell.length_b   1.000
_cell.length_c   1.000
_cell.angle_alpha   90.00
_cell.angle_beta   90.00
_cell.angle_gamma   90.00
#
_symmetry.space_group_name_H-M   'P 1'
#
loop_
_entity.id
_entity.type
_entity.pdbx_description
1 polymer ?
#
loop_
_entity_poly.entity_id
_entity_poly.type
_entity_poly.pdbx_seq_one_letter_code
_entity_poly.pdbx_strand_id
1 'polypeptide(L)'
;MDLSPFKLDIDELINEFVEGEFTTLADMKRVWLSRKFTYIFEASPPTKLAFFMQSLYAHTIGHMISTSLSQRLGGLYCLYCLYETQPFKPPFKIYLSLGELKKLKTLVINAKEHGIKVVTVLVKRMLEKNMFLFGFVDLNEGSVSETVNQLTELQDARVQVAYKKLFDDTRIEQFLHMDMGMEFDLDMLKNMSTEYAEAKKLAIRGPVSVLPSRASYFSCYQM
;
A
#
# COMPACT_ATOMS: atom_id res chain seq x y z
N MET A 1 4.96 -13.73 9.57
CA MET A 1 5.25 -13.34 8.18
C MET A 1 6.75 -13.44 8.03
N ASP A 2 7.23 -14.23 7.08
CA ASP A 2 8.64 -14.21 6.72
C ASP A 2 8.92 -12.95 5.90
N LEU A 3 9.88 -12.15 6.37
CA LEU A 3 10.30 -10.90 5.73
C LEU A 3 11.62 -11.06 4.96
N SER A 4 12.24 -12.23 5.02
CA SER A 4 13.55 -12.51 4.41
C SER A 4 13.60 -12.20 2.90
N PRO A 5 12.57 -12.48 2.07
CA PRO A 5 12.66 -12.21 0.64
C PRO A 5 12.74 -10.70 0.35
N PHE A 6 11.94 -9.90 1.05
CA PHE A 6 11.94 -8.44 0.87
C PHE A 6 13.24 -7.79 1.34
N LYS A 7 13.83 -8.31 2.42
CA LYS A 7 15.14 -7.86 2.89
C LYS A 7 16.21 -8.15 1.85
N LEU A 8 16.21 -9.36 1.29
CA LEU A 8 17.13 -9.76 0.23
C LEU A 8 16.97 -8.87 -1.02
N ASP A 9 15.73 -8.61 -1.45
CA ASP A 9 15.47 -7.73 -2.60
C ASP A 9 16.05 -6.33 -2.37
N ILE A 10 15.84 -5.75 -1.17
CA ILE A 10 16.42 -4.45 -0.79
C ILE A 10 17.95 -4.52 -0.79
N ASP A 11 18.53 -5.58 -0.21
CA ASP A 11 19.98 -5.79 -0.14
C ASP A 11 20.58 -5.84 -1.55
N GLU A 12 19.99 -6.63 -2.45
CA GLU A 12 20.43 -6.74 -3.85
C GLU A 12 20.33 -5.42 -4.61
N LEU A 13 19.21 -4.70 -4.44
CA LEU A 13 19.02 -3.39 -5.05
C LEU A 13 20.11 -2.40 -4.62
N ILE A 14 20.42 -2.35 -3.32
CA ILE A 14 21.40 -1.44 -2.75
C ILE A 14 22.82 -1.89 -3.11
N ASN A 15 23.10 -3.20 -3.12
CA ASN A 15 24.40 -3.73 -3.51
C ASN A 15 24.71 -3.39 -4.97
N GLU A 16 23.76 -3.54 -5.90
CA GLU A 16 23.95 -3.13 -7.30
C GLU A 16 24.21 -1.63 -7.42
N PHE A 17 23.52 -0.81 -6.62
CA PHE A 17 23.79 0.63 -6.56
C PHE A 17 25.21 0.95 -6.10
N VAL A 18 25.70 0.22 -5.09
CA VAL A 18 27.04 0.38 -4.52
C VAL A 18 28.11 -0.11 -5.49
N GLU A 19 27.93 -1.29 -6.10
CA GLU A 19 28.84 -1.89 -7.08
C GLU A 19 28.97 -1.04 -8.35
N GLY A 20 27.89 -0.36 -8.75
CA GLY A 20 27.93 0.60 -9.85
C GLY A 20 28.63 1.93 -9.52
N GLU A 21 29.14 2.10 -8.29
CA GLU A 21 29.72 3.34 -7.77
C GLU A 21 28.80 4.56 -7.93
N PHE A 22 27.49 4.31 -7.91
CA PHE A 22 26.50 5.35 -8.14
C PHE A 22 26.35 6.26 -6.92
N THR A 23 25.98 7.51 -7.16
CA THR A 23 25.84 8.53 -6.10
C THR A 23 24.57 9.35 -6.20
N THR A 24 23.82 9.23 -7.31
CA THR A 24 22.66 10.07 -7.59
C THR A 24 21.34 9.33 -7.45
N LEU A 25 20.27 10.07 -7.16
CA LEU A 25 18.92 9.53 -7.16
C LEU A 25 18.50 9.01 -8.55
N ALA A 26 19.04 9.58 -9.64
CA ALA A 26 18.71 9.14 -10.99
C ALA A 26 19.26 7.73 -11.26
N ASP A 27 20.47 7.43 -10.77
CA ASP A 27 21.05 6.10 -10.85
C ASP A 27 20.24 5.09 -10.02
N MET A 28 19.84 5.46 -8.80
CA MET A 28 18.97 4.60 -7.99
C MET A 28 17.65 4.30 -8.71
N LYS A 29 17.02 5.31 -9.34
CA LYS A 29 15.80 5.08 -10.12
C LYS A 29 16.03 4.15 -11.30
N ARG A 30 17.20 4.20 -11.95
CA ARG A 30 17.55 3.27 -13.02
C ARG A 30 17.63 1.83 -12.51
N VAL A 31 18.33 1.62 -11.38
CA VAL A 31 18.46 0.29 -10.74
C VAL A 31 17.10 -0.21 -10.22
N TRP A 32 16.29 0.67 -9.64
CA TRP A 32 14.92 0.36 -9.21
C TRP A 32 14.05 -0.17 -10.37
N LEU A 33 14.12 0.49 -11.52
CA LEU A 33 13.35 0.11 -12.70
C LEU A 33 13.89 -1.17 -13.36
N SER A 34 15.22 -1.36 -13.42
CA SER A 34 15.81 -2.58 -14.00
C SER A 34 15.42 -3.83 -13.22
N ARG A 35 15.34 -3.73 -11.88
CA ARG A 35 14.90 -4.80 -10.97
C ARG A 35 13.39 -4.99 -10.93
N LYS A 36 12.61 -4.14 -11.60
CA LYS A 36 11.14 -4.08 -11.50
C LYS A 36 10.67 -4.00 -10.05
N PHE A 37 11.41 -3.27 -9.22
CA PHE A 37 11.23 -3.25 -7.76
C PHE A 37 9.90 -2.65 -7.31
N THR A 38 9.17 -1.96 -8.21
CA THR A 38 7.79 -1.51 -7.97
C THR A 38 6.85 -2.65 -7.58
N TYR A 39 7.15 -3.90 -7.98
CA TYR A 39 6.36 -5.08 -7.61
C TYR A 39 6.57 -5.57 -6.16
N ILE A 40 7.47 -4.93 -5.39
CA ILE A 40 7.70 -5.31 -3.98
C ILE A 40 6.42 -5.29 -3.14
N PHE A 41 5.44 -4.45 -3.50
CA PHE A 41 4.16 -4.35 -2.81
C PHE A 41 3.14 -5.40 -3.24
N GLU A 42 3.30 -6.09 -4.38
CA GLU A 42 2.37 -7.14 -4.81
C GLU A 42 2.41 -8.34 -3.86
N ALA A 43 3.56 -8.59 -3.23
CA ALA A 43 3.70 -9.61 -2.20
C ALA A 43 3.32 -9.11 -0.79
N SER A 44 2.70 -7.92 -0.67
CA SER A 44 2.23 -7.41 0.63
C SER A 44 1.14 -8.34 1.22
N PRO A 45 1.13 -8.53 2.55
CA PRO A 45 0.11 -9.37 3.18
C PRO A 45 -1.26 -8.70 3.17
N PRO A 46 -2.35 -9.48 3.15
CA PRO A 46 -3.70 -8.95 3.30
C PRO A 46 -3.97 -8.38 4.72
N THR A 47 -3.14 -8.72 5.71
CA THR A 47 -3.26 -8.27 7.11
C THR A 47 -1.92 -7.81 7.64
N LYS A 48 -1.90 -6.96 8.67
CA LYS A 48 -0.66 -6.39 9.27
C LYS A 48 0.18 -5.59 8.28
N LEU A 49 -0.49 -4.81 7.43
CA LEU A 49 0.17 -4.04 6.39
C LEU A 49 1.10 -2.96 6.94
N ALA A 50 0.71 -2.29 8.04
CA ALA A 50 1.59 -1.36 8.74
C ALA A 50 2.89 -2.06 9.18
N PHE A 51 2.79 -3.33 9.62
CA PHE A 51 3.96 -4.11 10.02
C PHE A 51 4.89 -4.42 8.88
N PHE A 52 4.32 -4.84 7.76
CA PHE A 52 5.06 -5.03 6.52
C PHE A 52 5.77 -3.73 6.10
N MET A 53 5.06 -2.61 6.04
CA MET A 53 5.61 -1.32 5.60
C MET A 53 6.71 -0.80 6.52
N GLN A 54 6.51 -0.82 7.84
CA GLN A 54 7.56 -0.39 8.77
C GLN A 54 8.77 -1.33 8.74
N SER A 55 8.58 -2.62 8.46
CA SER A 55 9.69 -3.56 8.31
C SER A 55 10.55 -3.25 7.07
N LEU A 56 9.92 -2.92 5.94
CA LEU A 56 10.64 -2.46 4.74
C LEU A 56 11.43 -1.18 5.02
N TYR A 57 10.80 -0.20 5.66
CA TYR A 57 11.44 1.06 6.01
C TYR A 57 12.60 0.85 7.00
N ALA A 58 12.40 0.06 8.06
CA ALA A 58 13.43 -0.22 9.06
C ALA A 58 14.65 -0.91 8.44
N HIS A 59 14.43 -1.92 7.59
CA HIS A 59 15.53 -2.59 6.87
C HIS A 59 16.30 -1.60 5.99
N THR A 60 15.58 -0.77 5.24
CA THR A 60 16.20 0.26 4.38
C THR A 60 16.96 1.33 5.18
N ILE A 61 16.43 1.74 6.34
CA ILE A 61 17.09 2.66 7.27
C ILE A 61 18.41 2.06 7.79
N GLY A 62 18.46 0.74 8.01
CA GLY A 62 19.70 0.02 8.34
C GLY A 62 20.84 0.31 7.37
N HIS A 63 20.56 0.35 6.07
CA HIS A 63 21.55 0.75 5.06
C HIS A 63 21.86 2.24 5.09
N MET A 64 20.85 3.10 5.32
CA MET A 64 21.04 4.56 5.39
C MET A 64 22.00 4.99 6.52
N ILE A 65 22.08 4.19 7.59
CA ILE A 65 22.95 4.45 8.75
C ILE A 65 24.24 3.62 8.74
N SER A 66 24.55 2.93 7.64
CA SER A 66 25.76 2.12 7.49
C SER A 66 27.05 2.97 7.43
N THR A 67 28.20 2.34 7.22
CA THR A 67 29.51 3.01 7.21
C THR A 67 29.86 3.65 5.86
N SER A 68 29.58 2.97 4.75
CA SER A 68 29.92 3.44 3.39
C SER A 68 29.01 4.58 2.93
N LEU A 69 29.57 5.67 2.39
CA LEU A 69 28.77 6.78 1.87
C LEU A 69 27.82 6.32 0.75
N SER A 70 28.30 5.50 -0.20
CA SER A 70 27.47 5.01 -1.31
C SER A 70 26.30 4.18 -0.79
N GLN A 71 26.54 3.28 0.16
CA GLN A 71 25.47 2.45 0.73
C GLN A 71 24.45 3.28 1.50
N ARG A 72 24.90 4.29 2.25
CA ARG A 72 24.01 5.22 2.96
C ARG A 72 23.15 6.05 2.01
N LEU A 73 23.72 6.49 0.88
CA LEU A 73 22.99 7.16 -0.20
C LEU A 73 21.96 6.21 -0.82
N GLY A 74 22.36 4.97 -1.10
CA GLY A 74 21.48 3.91 -1.58
C GLY A 74 20.29 3.69 -0.65
N GLY A 75 20.54 3.55 0.66
CA GLY A 75 19.49 3.44 1.67
C GLY A 75 18.52 4.64 1.66
N LEU A 76 19.04 5.87 1.63
CA LEU A 76 18.18 7.07 1.57
C LEU A 76 17.32 7.12 0.29
N TYR A 77 17.92 6.82 -0.86
CA TYR A 77 17.21 6.85 -2.13
C TYR A 77 16.18 5.72 -2.26
N CYS A 78 16.51 4.52 -1.79
CA CYS A 78 15.58 3.40 -1.71
C CYS A 78 14.39 3.75 -0.79
N LEU A 79 14.65 4.35 0.38
CA LEU A 79 13.63 4.76 1.33
C LEU A 79 12.65 5.77 0.71
N TYR A 80 13.17 6.73 -0.06
CA TYR A 80 12.36 7.68 -0.80
C TYR A 80 11.51 7.00 -1.87
N CYS A 81 12.09 6.09 -2.66
CA CYS A 81 11.37 5.36 -3.71
C CYS A 81 10.26 4.48 -3.12
N LEU A 82 10.52 3.75 -2.02
CA LEU A 82 9.51 2.96 -1.31
C LEU A 82 8.31 3.82 -0.90
N TYR A 83 8.55 5.01 -0.35
CA TYR A 83 7.46 5.89 0.06
C TYR A 83 6.64 6.41 -1.14
N GLU A 84 7.29 6.83 -2.22
CA GLU A 84 6.59 7.42 -3.39
C GLU A 84 5.86 6.38 -4.24
N THR A 85 6.29 5.10 -4.19
CA THR A 85 5.73 4.03 -5.02
C THR A 85 4.72 3.14 -4.29
N GLN A 86 4.55 3.33 -2.98
CA GLN A 86 3.57 2.55 -2.21
C GLN A 86 2.15 2.73 -2.78
N PRO A 87 1.35 1.65 -2.88
CA PRO A 87 -0.01 1.72 -3.44
C PRO A 87 -1.06 2.25 -2.45
N PHE A 88 -0.66 2.62 -1.23
CA PHE A 88 -1.59 2.89 -0.12
C PHE A 88 -2.04 4.34 -0.03
N LYS A 89 -3.32 4.53 0.26
CA LYS A 89 -3.95 5.84 0.47
C LYS A 89 -4.79 5.80 1.76
N PRO A 90 -4.43 6.57 2.81
CA PRO A 90 -3.27 7.46 2.89
C PRO A 90 -1.93 6.68 2.92
N PRO A 91 -0.80 7.32 2.53
CA PRO A 91 0.50 6.67 2.55
C PRO A 91 0.98 6.39 3.98
N PHE A 92 1.59 5.22 4.19
CA PHE A 92 2.30 4.88 5.41
C PHE A 92 3.53 5.76 5.54
N LYS A 93 3.57 6.53 6.63
CA LYS A 93 4.72 7.35 7.01
C LYS A 93 5.90 6.49 7.43
N ILE A 94 7.10 6.98 7.18
CA ILE A 94 8.35 6.37 7.58
C ILE A 94 8.57 6.67 9.06
N TYR A 95 8.55 5.66 9.92
CA TYR A 95 9.02 5.84 11.29
C TYR A 95 10.52 6.14 11.29
N LEU A 96 10.92 7.18 12.02
CA LEU A 96 12.33 7.54 12.17
C LEU A 96 12.61 7.91 13.63
N SER A 97 13.55 7.19 14.24
CA SER A 97 13.97 7.46 15.60
C SER A 97 14.81 8.74 15.69
N LEU A 98 14.98 9.26 16.91
CA LEU A 98 15.88 10.39 17.15
C LEU A 98 17.35 10.05 16.82
N GLY A 99 17.76 8.80 17.05
CA GLY A 99 19.10 8.31 16.71
C GLY A 99 19.32 8.29 15.19
N GLU A 100 18.36 7.75 14.46
CA GLU A 100 18.38 7.67 13.00
C GLU A 100 18.31 9.05 12.35
N LEU A 101 17.52 9.97 12.92
CA LEU A 101 17.46 11.37 12.46
C LEU A 101 18.82 12.07 12.58
N LYS A 102 19.58 11.83 13.66
CA LYS A 102 20.96 12.35 13.78
C LYS A 102 21.86 11.79 12.69
N LYS A 103 21.75 10.49 12.38
CA LYS A 103 22.53 9.84 11.31
C LYS A 103 22.15 10.35 9.92
N LEU A 104 20.86 10.63 9.67
CA LEU A 104 20.39 11.29 8.45
C LEU A 104 20.97 12.69 8.31
N LYS A 105 21.00 13.48 9.40
CA LYS A 105 21.66 14.80 9.40
C LYS A 105 23.14 14.69 9.03
N THR A 106 23.87 13.73 9.61
CA THR A 106 25.27 13.48 9.25
C THR A 106 25.40 13.07 7.78
N LEU A 107 24.48 12.28 7.22
CA LEU A 107 24.51 11.90 5.80
C LEU A 107 24.38 13.13 4.90
N VAL A 108 23.48 14.06 5.21
CA VAL A 108 23.31 15.30 4.44
C VAL A 108 24.58 16.14 4.46
N ILE A 109 25.25 16.24 5.61
CA ILE A 109 26.52 16.97 5.74
C ILE A 109 27.60 16.30 4.88
N ASN A 110 27.81 15.00 5.04
CA ASN A 110 28.81 14.25 4.26
C ASN A 110 28.56 14.34 2.75
N ALA A 111 27.31 14.22 2.32
CA ALA A 111 26.95 14.35 0.91
C ALA A 111 27.27 15.75 0.36
N LYS A 112 27.04 16.80 1.15
CA LYS A 112 27.37 18.17 0.79
C LYS A 112 28.89 18.37 0.64
N GLU A 113 29.69 17.81 1.55
CA GLU A 113 31.16 17.84 1.48
C GLU A 113 31.69 17.16 0.21
N HIS A 114 31.01 16.10 -0.26
CA HIS A 114 31.35 15.39 -1.50
C HIS A 114 30.68 16.00 -2.75
N GLY A 115 30.07 17.18 -2.64
CA GLY A 115 29.44 17.88 -3.78
C GLY A 115 28.09 17.32 -4.24
N ILE A 116 27.51 16.36 -3.52
CA ILE A 116 26.24 15.68 -3.86
C ILE A 116 25.05 16.51 -3.36
N LYS A 117 24.73 17.59 -4.09
CA LYS A 117 23.67 18.55 -3.70
C LYS A 117 22.26 17.96 -3.69
N VAL A 118 22.01 16.90 -4.48
CA VAL A 118 20.68 16.29 -4.62
C VAL A 118 20.12 15.76 -3.29
N VAL A 119 20.98 15.28 -2.40
CA VAL A 119 20.60 14.74 -1.09
C VAL A 119 19.93 15.81 -0.22
N THR A 120 20.48 17.02 -0.20
CA THR A 120 19.92 18.13 0.59
C THR A 120 18.52 18.50 0.09
N VAL A 121 18.36 18.60 -1.23
CA VAL A 121 17.08 18.91 -1.88
C VAL A 121 16.06 17.80 -1.61
N LEU A 122 16.50 16.54 -1.67
CA LEU A 122 15.64 15.38 -1.43
C LEU A 122 15.12 15.35 0.00
N VAL A 123 16.00 15.45 1.01
CA VAL A 123 15.60 15.40 2.42
C VAL A 123 14.66 16.57 2.75
N LYS A 124 14.93 17.77 2.22
CA LYS A 124 14.02 18.91 2.36
C LYS A 124 12.62 18.59 1.82
N ARG A 125 12.54 18.01 0.62
CA ARG A 125 11.27 17.58 0.02
C ARG A 125 10.55 16.52 0.87
N MET A 126 11.26 15.54 1.42
CA MET A 126 10.66 14.50 2.27
C MET A 126 10.04 15.11 3.54
N LEU A 127 10.68 16.12 4.12
CA LEU A 127 10.15 16.88 5.26
C LEU A 127 8.94 17.73 4.86
N GLU A 128 9.01 18.48 3.76
CA GLU A 128 7.91 19.30 3.24
C GLU A 128 6.66 18.44 2.91
N LYS A 129 6.86 17.21 2.41
CA LYS A 129 5.78 16.24 2.15
C LYS A 129 5.27 15.52 3.41
N ASN A 130 5.80 15.81 4.60
CA ASN A 130 5.40 15.18 5.85
C ASN A 130 5.51 13.63 5.82
N MET A 131 6.57 13.11 5.17
CA MET A 131 6.77 11.67 4.97
C MET A 131 7.13 10.92 6.26
N PHE A 132 7.70 11.62 7.25
CA PHE A 132 8.23 11.01 8.47
C PHE A 132 7.23 11.03 9.62
N LEU A 133 7.31 9.99 10.45
CA LEU A 133 6.74 9.90 11.78
C LEU A 133 7.90 9.80 12.77
N PHE A 134 8.16 10.86 13.53
CA PHE A 134 9.29 10.87 14.47
C PHE A 134 8.92 10.15 15.77
N GLY A 135 9.82 9.29 16.25
CA GLY A 135 9.66 8.57 17.50
C GLY A 135 10.92 8.54 18.35
N PHE A 136 10.76 8.13 19.60
CA PHE A 136 11.84 8.05 20.58
C PHE A 136 12.53 6.67 20.62
N VAL A 137 11.81 5.61 20.21
CA VAL A 137 12.29 4.23 20.33
C VAL A 137 13.18 3.87 19.14
N ASP A 138 14.38 3.36 19.39
CA ASP A 138 15.22 2.73 18.37
C ASP A 138 14.67 1.31 18.09
N LEU A 139 14.31 1.04 16.84
CA LEU A 139 13.77 -0.26 16.42
C LEU A 139 14.92 -1.26 16.24
N ASN A 140 15.21 -2.08 17.26
CA ASN A 140 16.08 -3.26 17.11
C ASN A 140 15.22 -4.47 16.71
N GLU A 141 15.73 -5.41 15.89
CA GLU A 141 14.97 -6.53 15.31
C GLU A 141 14.08 -7.33 16.29
N GLY A 142 14.47 -7.44 17.56
CA GLY A 142 13.67 -8.08 18.61
C GLY A 142 12.49 -7.25 19.15
N SER A 143 12.58 -5.91 19.11
CA SER A 143 11.54 -4.96 19.58
C SER A 143 10.63 -4.45 18.46
N VAL A 144 10.96 -4.73 17.19
CA VAL A 144 10.16 -4.32 16.02
C VAL A 144 8.74 -4.86 16.11
N SER A 145 8.53 -6.11 16.50
CA SER A 145 7.18 -6.71 16.51
C SER A 145 6.21 -5.98 17.43
N GLU A 146 6.60 -5.71 18.69
CA GLU A 146 5.72 -5.06 19.67
C GLU A 146 5.44 -3.60 19.34
N THR A 147 6.48 -2.83 18.99
CA THR A 147 6.34 -1.40 18.66
C THR A 147 5.58 -1.17 17.36
N VAL A 148 5.77 -2.04 16.37
CA VAL A 148 5.05 -1.97 15.12
C VAL A 148 3.61 -2.45 15.27
N ASN A 149 3.32 -3.41 16.16
CA ASN A 149 1.94 -3.73 16.54
C ASN A 149 1.25 -2.50 17.17
N GLN A 150 1.92 -1.79 18.09
CA GLN A 150 1.37 -0.55 18.68
C GLN A 150 1.15 0.56 17.63
N LEU A 151 2.07 0.72 16.66
CA LEU A 151 1.90 1.65 15.54
C LEU A 151 0.76 1.23 14.60
N THR A 152 0.59 -0.07 14.39
CA THR A 152 -0.51 -0.66 13.62
C THR A 152 -1.83 -0.37 14.32
N GLU A 153 -1.94 -0.64 15.62
CA GLU A 153 -3.12 -0.34 16.44
C GLU A 153 -3.47 1.15 16.40
N LEU A 154 -2.48 2.04 16.46
CA LEU A 154 -2.69 3.48 16.35
C LEU A 154 -3.21 3.90 14.96
N GLN A 155 -2.72 3.28 13.88
CA GLN A 155 -3.21 3.55 12.54
C GLN A 155 -4.60 2.97 12.31
N ASP A 156 -4.83 1.73 12.73
CA ASP A 156 -6.12 1.06 12.66
C ASP A 156 -7.17 1.83 13.47
N ALA A 157 -6.83 2.31 14.67
CA ALA A 157 -7.72 3.16 15.46
C ALA A 157 -8.06 4.48 14.74
N ARG A 158 -7.09 5.11 14.06
CA ARG A 158 -7.35 6.33 13.28
C ARG A 158 -8.22 6.06 12.07
N VAL A 159 -7.99 4.95 11.39
CA VAL A 159 -8.81 4.50 10.26
C VAL A 159 -10.24 4.20 10.74
N GLN A 160 -10.41 3.51 11.87
CA GLN A 160 -11.70 3.25 12.48
C GLN A 160 -12.43 4.54 12.90
N VAL A 161 -11.72 5.51 13.48
CA VAL A 161 -12.30 6.82 13.81
C VAL A 161 -12.71 7.59 12.55
N ALA A 162 -11.92 7.52 11.48
CA ALA A 162 -12.25 8.15 10.20
C ALA A 162 -13.44 7.48 9.52
N TYR A 163 -13.49 6.14 9.52
CA TYR A 163 -14.64 5.36 9.04
C TYR A 163 -15.89 5.71 9.82
N LYS A 164 -15.82 5.69 11.15
CA LYS A 164 -16.94 6.05 12.02
C LYS A 164 -17.45 7.45 11.71
N LYS A 165 -16.56 8.46 11.62
CA LYS A 165 -16.96 9.81 11.23
C LYS A 165 -17.59 9.90 9.84
N LEU A 166 -17.03 9.17 8.85
CA LEU A 166 -17.56 9.15 7.49
C LEU A 166 -18.97 8.55 7.42
N PHE A 167 -19.23 7.52 8.23
CA PHE A 167 -20.54 6.87 8.30
C PHE A 167 -21.54 7.62 9.19
N ASP A 168 -21.09 8.20 10.31
CA ASP A 168 -21.92 9.06 11.16
C ASP A 168 -22.42 10.32 10.40
N ASP A 169 -21.62 10.84 9.45
CA ASP A 169 -21.99 12.01 8.62
C ASP A 169 -22.77 11.65 7.32
N THR A 170 -22.99 10.37 7.00
CA THR A 170 -23.62 9.97 5.74
C THR A 170 -24.72 8.93 5.90
N ARG A 171 -25.77 9.00 5.07
CA ARG A 171 -26.83 7.96 4.96
C ARG A 171 -26.30 6.59 4.49
N ILE A 172 -24.99 6.44 4.27
CA ILE A 172 -24.32 5.23 3.79
C ILE A 172 -24.29 4.15 4.88
N GLU A 173 -24.29 4.54 6.17
CA GLU A 173 -24.36 3.59 7.29
C GLU A 173 -25.59 2.67 7.20
N GLN A 174 -26.73 3.21 6.70
CA GLN A 174 -27.96 2.44 6.47
C GLN A 174 -27.79 1.33 5.43
N PHE A 175 -26.87 1.49 4.46
CA PHE A 175 -26.62 0.50 3.42
C PHE A 175 -25.61 -0.58 3.83
N LEU A 176 -24.75 -0.29 4.82
CA LEU A 176 -23.79 -1.27 5.35
C LEU A 176 -24.39 -2.14 6.45
N HIS A 177 -25.38 -1.61 7.19
CA HIS A 177 -26.17 -2.36 8.17
C HIS A 177 -27.44 -3.00 7.59
N MET A 178 -27.68 -2.87 6.28
CA MET A 178 -28.60 -3.77 5.60
C MET A 178 -28.00 -5.17 5.62
N ASP A 179 -28.43 -5.96 6.61
CA ASP A 179 -28.22 -7.39 6.62
C ASP A 179 -28.94 -7.97 5.39
N MET A 180 -28.20 -8.14 4.29
CA MET A 180 -28.71 -8.73 3.05
C MET A 180 -29.34 -10.12 3.28
N GLY A 181 -29.06 -10.78 4.41
CA GLY A 181 -29.73 -12.03 4.82
C GLY A 181 -31.16 -11.85 5.35
N MET A 182 -31.52 -10.66 5.84
CA MET A 182 -32.85 -10.35 6.39
C MET A 182 -33.80 -9.74 5.35
N GLU A 183 -33.27 -9.03 4.35
CA GLU A 183 -34.09 -8.39 3.30
C GLU A 183 -34.42 -9.35 2.15
N PHE A 184 -33.54 -10.32 1.89
CA PHE A 184 -33.81 -11.45 1.02
C PHE A 184 -34.11 -12.68 1.86
N ASP A 185 -35.36 -12.84 2.30
CA ASP A 185 -35.83 -14.10 2.86
C ASP A 185 -35.50 -15.21 1.85
N LEU A 186 -34.48 -16.02 2.18
CA LEU A 186 -33.94 -17.07 1.31
C LEU A 186 -35.02 -18.10 0.97
N ASP A 187 -36.00 -18.31 1.86
CA ASP A 187 -37.15 -19.16 1.59
C ASP A 187 -38.13 -18.48 0.62
N MET A 188 -38.32 -17.16 0.72
CA MET A 188 -39.09 -16.39 -0.27
C MET A 188 -38.44 -16.44 -1.66
N LEU A 189 -37.12 -16.25 -1.77
CA LEU A 189 -36.39 -16.35 -3.04
C LEU A 189 -36.44 -17.77 -3.63
N LYS A 190 -36.38 -18.79 -2.77
CA LYS A 190 -36.47 -20.20 -3.19
C LYS A 190 -37.89 -20.53 -3.67
N ASN A 191 -38.92 -20.00 -3.02
CA ASN A 191 -40.31 -20.11 -3.47
C ASN A 191 -40.50 -19.41 -4.82
N MET A 192 -40.03 -18.17 -4.98
CA MET A 192 -40.09 -17.44 -6.25
C MET A 192 -39.33 -18.15 -7.38
N SER A 193 -38.16 -18.73 -7.08
CA SER A 193 -37.39 -19.54 -8.04
C SER A 193 -38.16 -20.79 -8.47
N THR A 194 -38.86 -21.43 -7.54
CA THR A 194 -39.67 -22.63 -7.81
C THR A 194 -40.90 -22.27 -8.64
N GLU A 195 -41.64 -21.22 -8.28
CA GLU A 195 -42.78 -20.70 -9.03
C GLU A 195 -42.38 -20.29 -10.46
N TYR A 196 -41.24 -19.61 -10.62
CA TYR A 196 -40.71 -19.26 -11.93
C TYR A 196 -40.33 -20.50 -12.77
N ALA A 197 -39.72 -21.51 -12.15
CA ALA A 197 -39.37 -22.75 -12.83
C ALA A 197 -40.62 -23.53 -13.31
N GLU A 198 -41.70 -23.51 -12.53
CA GLU A 198 -42.99 -24.10 -12.91
C GLU A 198 -43.68 -23.29 -14.02
N ALA A 199 -43.75 -21.96 -13.89
CA ALA A 199 -44.32 -21.07 -14.90
C ALA A 199 -43.57 -21.19 -16.24
N LYS A 200 -42.24 -21.30 -16.20
CA LYS A 200 -41.41 -21.54 -17.39
C LYS A 200 -41.70 -22.90 -18.03
N LYS A 201 -41.88 -23.96 -17.24
CA LYS A 201 -42.26 -25.30 -17.77
C LYS A 201 -43.64 -25.28 -18.42
N LEU A 202 -44.59 -24.53 -17.87
CA LEU A 202 -45.94 -24.36 -18.43
C LEU A 202 -45.91 -23.54 -19.72
N ALA A 203 -45.13 -22.45 -19.76
CA ALA A 203 -44.94 -21.64 -20.97
C ALA A 203 -44.28 -22.42 -22.11
N ILE A 204 -43.37 -23.35 -21.80
CA ILE A 204 -42.72 -24.24 -22.78
C ILE A 204 -43.66 -25.38 -23.24
N ARG A 205 -44.68 -25.74 -22.45
CA ARG A 205 -45.66 -26.81 -22.77
C ARG A 205 -46.99 -26.30 -23.35
N GLY A 206 -47.22 -24.99 -23.40
CA GLY A 206 -48.39 -24.36 -24.03
C GLY A 206 -48.30 -24.29 -25.56
N PRO A 207 -49.43 -24.22 -26.29
CA PRO A 207 -49.54 -24.71 -27.66
C PRO A 207 -48.77 -23.86 -28.68
N VAL A 208 -48.04 -24.57 -29.54
CA VAL A 208 -47.50 -24.07 -30.81
C VAL A 208 -48.67 -23.57 -31.66
N SER A 209 -48.89 -22.25 -31.72
CA SER A 209 -49.43 -21.61 -32.92
C SER A 209 -49.27 -20.09 -32.88
N VAL A 210 -48.80 -19.57 -34.02
CA VAL A 210 -48.93 -18.20 -34.56
C VAL A 210 -47.95 -17.12 -34.07
N LEU A 211 -46.88 -16.92 -34.85
CA LEU A 211 -46.19 -15.62 -35.02
C LEU A 211 -47.17 -14.60 -35.64
N PRO A 212 -47.02 -13.29 -35.36
CA PRO A 212 -46.33 -12.50 -36.39
C PRO A 212 -45.35 -11.45 -35.87
N SER A 213 -44.59 -10.98 -36.85
CA SER A 213 -43.42 -10.11 -36.91
C SER A 213 -43.48 -8.70 -36.31
N ARG A 214 -42.26 -8.15 -36.15
CA ARG A 214 -41.77 -6.80 -36.52
C ARG A 214 -41.70 -5.71 -35.43
N ALA A 215 -40.43 -5.35 -35.18
CA ALA A 215 -39.86 -3.99 -35.19
C ALA A 215 -39.99 -3.10 -33.94
N SER A 216 -38.85 -2.43 -33.68
CA SER A 216 -38.62 -1.25 -32.83
C SER A 216 -38.50 -1.60 -31.33
N TYR A 217 -37.40 -1.35 -30.62
CA TYR A 217 -36.61 -0.12 -30.60
C TYR A 217 -35.12 -0.38 -30.33
N PHE A 218 -34.33 0.47 -30.99
CA PHE A 218 -32.88 0.63 -30.89
C PHE A 218 -32.45 1.19 -29.54
N SER A 219 -31.29 0.69 -29.07
CA SER A 219 -30.13 1.44 -28.56
C SER A 219 -30.28 2.35 -27.32
N CYS A 220 -29.56 1.98 -26.25
CA CYS A 220 -28.65 2.90 -25.56
C CYS A 220 -27.63 2.10 -24.71
N TYR A 221 -26.51 1.73 -25.32
CA TYR A 221 -25.26 1.39 -24.62
C TYR A 221 -24.14 2.15 -25.33
N GLN A 222 -23.81 3.33 -24.80
CA GLN A 222 -22.48 3.94 -24.81
C GLN A 222 -22.55 5.29 -24.07
N MET A 223 -22.12 5.25 -22.81
CA MET A 223 -21.20 6.23 -22.21
C MET A 223 -20.57 5.59 -20.98
#